data_AF-A0A7S3RPN9-F1
#
_entry.id   AF-A0A7S3RPN9-F1
#
_cell.length_a   1.000
_cell.length_b   1.000
_cell.length_c   1.000
_cell.angle_alpha   90.00
_cell.angle_beta   90.00
_cell.angle_gamma   90.00
#
_symmetry.space_group_name_H-M   'P 1'
#
loop_
_entity.id
_entity.type
_entity.pdbx_description
1 polymer ?
#
loop_
_entity_poly.entity_id
_entity_poly.type
_entity_poly.pdbx_seq_one_letter_code
_entity_poly.pdbx_strand_id
1 'polypeptide(L)'
;GGRLQLRGQIDENEVVEEQALVPAETQGQALASAGGCSSSIVDAIANYAPDCIAACPHAKCLLVDAVNAFTKRGGAPAAKRVVCGSQSTFGCYVSSGNIGKCRPLLNKAKGFGFTLPDSTDGLRGYCGGRLQLRGQIDENEVVEEQALVPAETQGQALASAGGCSSSIVDAIANYAPDCIAACPHAKCLLVDAVNAFTKRGGAPAAKRVVCGSQSTFGCYVSSGNIGKCRPLLNKAKGFGFTLPDSTDGLRGYCGGRLQLR
;
A
#
# COMPACT_ATOMS: atom_id res chain seq x y z
N GLY A 1 -62.44 34.00 -58.26
CA GLY A 1 -62.33 34.72 -56.99
C GLY A 1 -62.44 33.72 -55.85
N GLY A 2 -61.61 33.85 -54.81
CA GLY A 2 -61.68 33.02 -53.60
C GLY A 2 -60.32 32.47 -53.17
N ARG A 3 -59.85 32.91 -52.00
CA ARG A 3 -58.53 32.72 -51.36
C ARG A 3 -58.54 31.59 -50.31
N LEU A 4 -57.33 31.31 -49.80
CA LEU A 4 -56.92 30.60 -48.56
C LEU A 4 -56.77 29.07 -48.74
N GLN A 5 -55.76 28.35 -48.22
CA GLN A 5 -54.66 28.57 -47.27
C GLN A 5 -53.68 27.37 -47.44
N LEU A 6 -52.36 27.56 -47.63
CA LEU A 6 -51.25 27.50 -46.64
C LEU A 6 -50.74 26.10 -46.22
N ARG A 7 -49.40 25.97 -46.30
CA ARG A 7 -48.46 25.02 -45.64
C ARG A 7 -48.42 23.62 -46.24
N GLY A 8 -47.27 22.98 -46.44
CA GLY A 8 -45.83 23.12 -46.18
C GLY A 8 -45.23 21.82 -46.75
N GLN A 9 -43.95 21.57 -46.94
CA GLN A 9 -42.70 22.10 -46.46
C GLN A 9 -41.64 21.53 -47.42
N ILE A 10 -40.54 22.24 -47.54
CA ILE A 10 -39.44 22.06 -48.49
C ILE A 10 -38.73 20.74 -48.20
N ASP A 11 -38.55 19.93 -49.24
CA ASP A 11 -37.74 18.72 -49.26
C ASP A 11 -36.50 19.00 -50.12
N GLU A 12 -35.48 18.16 -49.91
CA GLU A 12 -34.32 17.91 -50.78
C GLU A 12 -33.02 18.74 -50.61
N ASN A 13 -31.94 17.96 -50.64
CA ASN A 13 -30.50 18.22 -50.76
C ASN A 13 -29.66 18.41 -49.48
N GLU A 14 -29.06 17.34 -48.92
CA GLU A 14 -27.99 16.46 -49.45
C GLU A 14 -26.59 17.09 -49.32
N VAL A 15 -25.81 16.60 -48.35
CA VAL A 15 -24.43 16.17 -48.58
C VAL A 15 -24.18 14.94 -47.70
N VAL A 16 -24.00 13.80 -48.35
CA VAL A 16 -23.58 12.52 -47.81
C VAL A 16 -22.07 12.41 -48.00
N GLU A 17 -21.29 12.04 -46.97
CA GLU A 17 -20.19 11.09 -47.17
C GLU A 17 -19.69 10.49 -45.85
N GLU A 18 -20.06 9.22 -45.68
CA GLU A 18 -19.23 8.09 -45.25
C GLU A 18 -18.12 8.35 -44.22
N GLN A 19 -18.37 7.98 -42.96
CA GLN A 19 -17.31 7.54 -42.06
C GLN A 19 -17.62 6.16 -41.51
N ALA A 20 -16.85 5.21 -42.03
CA ALA A 20 -16.84 3.81 -41.67
C ALA A 20 -16.56 3.59 -40.18
N LEU A 21 -17.22 2.56 -39.65
CA LEU A 21 -16.97 1.98 -38.34
C LEU A 21 -15.49 1.57 -38.20
N VAL A 22 -14.84 2.06 -37.14
CA VAL A 22 -13.68 1.42 -36.51
C VAL A 22 -14.07 0.98 -35.09
N PRO A 23 -13.81 -0.28 -34.70
CA PRO A 23 -14.26 -0.83 -33.43
C PRO A 23 -13.50 -0.23 -32.24
N ALA A 24 -14.24 -0.09 -31.14
CA ALA A 24 -13.79 0.44 -29.87
C ALA A 24 -12.61 -0.35 -29.29
N GLU A 25 -11.40 0.21 -29.38
CA GLU A 25 -10.32 -0.14 -28.48
C GLU A 25 -10.73 0.31 -27.08
N THR A 26 -11.04 -0.68 -26.24
CA THR A 26 -11.38 -0.50 -24.84
C THR A 26 -10.15 0.05 -24.11
N GLN A 27 -10.03 1.37 -24.07
CA GLN A 27 -9.13 2.06 -23.17
C GLN A 27 -9.61 1.78 -21.76
N GLY A 28 -9.02 0.77 -21.14
CA GLY A 28 -9.09 0.56 -19.71
C GLY A 28 -8.66 1.86 -19.05
N GLN A 29 -9.64 2.57 -18.49
CA GLN A 29 -9.43 3.77 -17.72
C GLN A 29 -8.57 3.39 -16.51
N ALA A 30 -7.25 3.49 -16.67
CA ALA A 30 -6.37 3.80 -15.57
C ALA A 30 -7.01 5.02 -14.91
N LEU A 31 -7.24 4.94 -13.59
CA LEU A 31 -7.50 6.14 -12.80
C LEU A 31 -6.28 7.03 -12.99
N ALA A 32 -6.33 7.89 -14.00
CA ALA A 32 -5.40 8.97 -14.19
C ALA A 32 -5.58 9.85 -12.96
N SER A 33 -4.66 9.71 -12.01
CA SER A 33 -4.46 10.71 -10.99
C SER A 33 -4.21 12.02 -11.74
N ALA A 34 -5.20 12.90 -11.74
CA ALA A 34 -5.09 14.26 -12.25
C ALA A 34 -4.06 14.98 -11.38
N GLY A 35 -2.83 15.08 -11.89
CA GLY A 35 -1.66 15.55 -11.16
C GLY A 35 -0.56 14.49 -11.22
N GLY A 36 0.55 14.82 -11.89
CA GLY A 36 1.68 13.92 -12.10
C GLY A 36 2.01 13.11 -10.85
N CYS A 37 2.19 11.80 -11.04
CA CYS A 37 2.38 10.85 -9.95
C CYS A 37 3.54 11.30 -9.07
N SER A 38 3.26 11.48 -7.77
CA SER A 38 4.07 12.29 -6.85
C SER A 38 5.57 12.09 -7.03
N SER A 39 6.28 13.13 -7.47
CA SER A 39 7.72 13.06 -7.81
C SER A 39 8.51 12.44 -6.67
N SER A 40 8.28 12.86 -5.43
CA SER A 40 9.05 12.39 -4.27
C SER A 40 9.04 10.88 -4.04
N ILE A 41 7.92 10.20 -4.34
CA ILE A 41 7.85 8.73 -4.22
C ILE A 41 8.54 8.08 -5.43
N VAL A 42 8.34 8.64 -6.62
CA VAL A 42 9.02 8.17 -7.84
C VAL A 42 10.53 8.33 -7.70
N ASP A 43 11.02 9.46 -7.16
CA ASP A 43 12.42 9.74 -6.89
C ASP A 43 12.99 8.74 -5.88
N ALA A 44 12.25 8.47 -4.80
CA ALA A 44 12.64 7.46 -3.82
C ALA A 44 12.75 6.06 -4.46
N ILE A 45 11.86 5.71 -5.38
CA ILE A 45 11.91 4.44 -6.11
C ILE A 45 13.07 4.43 -7.13
N ALA A 46 13.28 5.54 -7.84
CA ALA A 46 14.35 5.71 -8.82
C ALA A 46 15.74 5.60 -8.17
N ASN A 47 15.89 6.01 -6.90
CA ASN A 47 17.12 5.78 -6.14
C ASN A 47 17.46 4.29 -5.94
N TYR A 48 16.47 3.38 -6.00
CA TYR A 48 16.71 1.93 -5.86
C TYR A 48 16.78 1.21 -7.21
N ALA A 49 16.03 1.68 -8.21
CA ALA A 49 15.92 1.01 -9.49
C ALA A 49 15.73 2.04 -10.62
N PRO A 50 16.74 2.86 -10.92
CA PRO A 50 16.62 3.93 -11.93
C PRO A 50 16.35 3.34 -13.31
N ASP A 51 17.04 2.26 -13.67
CA ASP A 51 16.85 1.56 -14.94
C ASP A 51 15.46 0.93 -15.08
N CYS A 52 14.85 0.52 -13.97
CA CYS A 52 13.48 -0.01 -13.99
C CYS A 52 12.46 1.07 -14.32
N ILE A 53 12.61 2.25 -13.70
CA ILE A 53 11.72 3.40 -13.94
C ILE A 53 11.92 3.94 -15.35
N ALA A 54 13.16 4.00 -15.82
CA ALA A 54 13.49 4.39 -17.20
C ALA A 54 12.92 3.40 -18.23
N ALA A 55 12.94 2.09 -17.93
CA ALA A 55 12.39 1.07 -18.82
C ALA A 55 10.85 1.05 -18.87
N CYS A 56 10.18 1.54 -17.82
CA CYS A 56 8.73 1.50 -17.67
C CYS A 56 8.12 2.88 -17.31
N PRO A 57 8.32 3.92 -18.14
CA PRO A 57 7.94 5.30 -17.78
C PRO A 57 6.43 5.51 -17.69
N HIS A 58 5.65 4.75 -18.46
CA HIS A 58 4.18 4.78 -18.45
C HIS A 58 3.59 4.11 -17.20
N ALA A 59 4.35 3.25 -16.52
CA ALA A 59 3.89 2.49 -15.36
C ALA A 59 4.32 3.11 -14.02
N LYS A 60 5.09 4.21 -14.02
CA LYS A 60 5.62 4.85 -12.80
C LYS A 60 4.53 5.23 -11.79
N CYS A 61 3.39 5.66 -12.32
CA CYS A 61 2.21 6.04 -11.56
C CYS A 61 1.62 4.88 -10.76
N LEU A 62 1.58 3.71 -11.39
CA LEU A 62 1.10 2.50 -10.74
C LEU A 62 1.91 2.15 -9.49
N LEU A 63 3.23 2.37 -9.52
CA LEU A 63 4.07 2.12 -8.35
C LEU A 63 3.76 3.10 -7.23
N VAL A 64 3.53 4.37 -7.54
CA VAL A 64 3.10 5.37 -6.55
C VAL A 64 1.78 4.97 -5.92
N ASP A 65 0.81 4.53 -6.72
CA ASP A 65 -0.48 4.07 -6.23
C ASP A 65 -0.35 2.81 -5.37
N ALA A 66 0.47 1.85 -5.78
CA ALA A 66 0.73 0.63 -5.02
C ALA A 66 1.42 0.94 -3.68
N VAL A 67 2.40 1.86 -3.67
CA VAL A 67 3.08 2.32 -2.45
C VAL A 67 2.11 3.06 -1.53
N ASN A 68 1.26 3.95 -2.06
CA ASN A 68 0.24 4.62 -1.27
C ASN A 68 -0.78 3.63 -0.70
N ALA A 69 -1.21 2.65 -1.49
CA ALA A 69 -2.11 1.59 -1.03
C ALA A 69 -1.47 0.76 0.08
N PHE A 70 -0.20 0.38 -0.09
CA PHE A 70 0.58 -0.34 0.92
C PHE A 70 0.68 0.44 2.23
N THR A 71 1.17 1.67 2.15
CA THR A 71 1.54 2.46 3.32
C THR A 71 0.34 3.04 4.05
N LYS A 72 -0.70 3.47 3.32
CA LYS A 72 -1.82 4.25 3.88
C LYS A 72 -3.14 3.50 3.96
N ARG A 73 -3.39 2.50 3.12
CA ARG A 73 -4.74 1.90 2.98
C ARG A 73 -4.86 0.50 3.55
N GLY A 74 -3.87 -0.37 3.35
CA GLY A 74 -4.06 -1.77 3.75
C GLY A 74 -2.89 -2.72 3.55
N GLY A 75 -1.64 -2.24 3.57
CA GLY A 75 -0.47 -3.10 3.46
C GLY A 75 -0.40 -3.88 2.14
N ALA A 76 0.23 -5.05 2.18
CA ALA A 76 0.41 -5.93 1.03
C ALA A 76 -0.93 -6.25 0.29
N PRO A 77 -2.04 -6.56 0.98
CA PRO A 77 -3.33 -6.77 0.32
C PRO A 77 -3.83 -5.58 -0.49
N ALA A 78 -3.67 -4.35 0.01
CA ALA A 78 -4.11 -3.17 -0.72
C ALA A 78 -3.22 -2.88 -1.94
N ALA A 79 -1.90 -3.05 -1.81
CA ALA A 79 -0.98 -2.95 -2.95
C ALA A 79 -1.26 -4.02 -4.01
N LYS A 80 -1.57 -5.26 -3.60
CA LYS A 80 -1.97 -6.33 -4.50
C LYS A 80 -3.21 -5.96 -5.32
N ARG A 81 -4.22 -5.32 -4.71
CA ARG A 81 -5.41 -4.84 -5.44
C ARG A 81 -5.06 -3.81 -6.53
N VAL A 82 -4.13 -2.90 -6.26
CA VAL A 82 -3.65 -1.94 -7.27
C VAL A 82 -2.91 -2.64 -8.41
N VAL A 83 -1.96 -3.51 -8.07
CA VAL A 83 -1.19 -4.28 -9.07
C VAL A 83 -2.10 -5.12 -9.96
N CYS A 84 -3.07 -5.82 -9.37
CA CYS A 84 -4.00 -6.67 -10.12
C CYS A 84 -5.09 -5.89 -10.85
N GLY A 85 -5.46 -4.70 -10.38
CA GLY A 85 -6.36 -3.80 -11.09
C GLY A 85 -5.75 -3.19 -12.36
N SER A 86 -4.41 -3.11 -12.41
CA SER A 86 -3.65 -2.60 -13.57
C SER A 86 -2.60 -3.60 -14.02
N GLN A 87 -2.98 -4.89 -14.10
CA GLN A 87 -2.07 -5.99 -14.37
C GLN A 87 -1.25 -5.77 -15.65
N SER A 88 -1.88 -5.29 -16.72
CA SER A 88 -1.21 -5.01 -18.00
C SER A 88 -0.11 -3.95 -17.86
N THR A 89 -0.37 -2.88 -17.11
CA THR A 89 0.61 -1.83 -16.81
C THR A 89 1.74 -2.34 -15.91
N PHE A 90 1.43 -3.18 -14.91
CA PHE A 90 2.46 -3.80 -14.08
C PHE A 90 3.33 -4.80 -14.87
N GLY A 91 2.78 -5.40 -15.93
CA GLY A 91 3.45 -6.33 -16.82
C GLY A 91 4.79 -5.82 -17.36
N CYS A 92 4.94 -4.50 -17.54
CA CYS A 92 6.21 -3.91 -17.97
C CYS A 92 7.37 -4.29 -17.03
N TYR A 93 7.16 -4.25 -15.72
CA TYR A 93 8.19 -4.49 -14.70
C TYR A 93 8.64 -5.94 -14.60
N VAL A 94 7.78 -6.87 -14.99
CA VAL A 94 8.02 -8.33 -14.89
C VAL A 94 8.23 -8.99 -16.24
N SER A 95 8.24 -8.19 -17.31
CA SER A 95 8.56 -8.66 -18.65
C SER A 95 10.01 -9.14 -18.71
N SER A 96 10.27 -10.14 -19.55
CA SER A 96 11.60 -10.74 -19.73
C SER A 96 12.69 -9.70 -20.09
N GLY A 97 12.33 -8.65 -20.84
CA GLY A 97 13.26 -7.58 -21.22
C GLY A 97 13.60 -6.59 -20.11
N ASN A 98 12.78 -6.49 -19.06
CA ASN A 98 12.92 -5.48 -18.01
C ASN A 98 13.14 -6.05 -16.60
N ILE A 99 12.82 -7.33 -16.37
CA ILE A 99 12.88 -7.94 -15.04
C ILE A 99 14.27 -7.81 -14.39
N GLY A 100 15.35 -7.92 -15.16
CA GLY A 100 16.72 -7.73 -14.66
C GLY A 100 16.93 -6.33 -14.06
N LYS A 101 16.40 -5.30 -14.75
CA LYS A 101 16.46 -3.89 -14.32
C LYS A 101 15.55 -3.63 -13.11
N CYS A 102 14.43 -4.36 -13.02
CA CYS A 102 13.43 -4.19 -11.97
C CYS A 102 13.65 -5.06 -10.73
N ARG A 103 14.54 -6.04 -10.78
CA ARG A 103 14.84 -6.94 -9.64
C ARG A 103 15.19 -6.20 -8.33
N PRO A 104 15.94 -5.08 -8.33
CA PRO A 104 16.19 -4.31 -7.11
C PRO A 104 14.90 -3.81 -6.45
N LEU A 105 13.92 -3.37 -7.24
CA LEU A 105 12.62 -2.93 -6.75
C LEU A 105 11.80 -4.09 -6.16
N LEU A 106 11.78 -5.24 -6.83
CA LEU A 106 11.08 -6.45 -6.34
C LEU A 106 11.71 -6.97 -5.04
N ASN A 107 13.05 -6.99 -4.97
CA ASN A 107 13.78 -7.35 -3.76
C ASN A 107 13.49 -6.36 -2.62
N LYS A 108 13.37 -5.07 -2.94
CA LYS A 108 12.96 -4.08 -1.97
C LYS A 108 11.57 -4.41 -1.42
N ALA A 109 10.58 -4.63 -2.29
CA ALA A 109 9.22 -5.05 -1.91
C ALA A 109 9.23 -6.31 -1.02
N LYS A 110 10.03 -7.32 -1.37
CA LYS A 110 10.23 -8.51 -0.55
C LYS A 110 10.80 -8.18 0.84
N GLY A 111 11.75 -7.26 0.91
CA GLY A 111 12.27 -6.71 2.18
C GLY A 111 11.21 -5.97 3.02
N PHE A 112 10.13 -5.51 2.38
CA PHE A 112 8.94 -4.99 3.06
C PHE A 112 7.94 -6.08 3.45
N GLY A 113 8.28 -7.37 3.32
CA GLY A 113 7.34 -8.48 3.53
C GLY A 113 6.26 -8.59 2.44
N PHE A 114 6.45 -7.93 1.30
CA PHE A 114 5.53 -7.93 0.17
C PHE A 114 6.17 -8.59 -1.06
N THR A 115 5.85 -9.86 -1.28
CA THR A 115 6.42 -10.61 -2.42
C THR A 115 5.62 -10.28 -3.68
N LEU A 116 6.27 -9.51 -4.57
CA LEU A 116 5.77 -9.24 -5.92
C LEU A 116 6.18 -10.38 -6.87
N PRO A 117 5.35 -10.69 -7.89
CA PRO A 117 5.72 -11.64 -8.93
C PRO A 117 6.90 -11.10 -9.75
N ASP A 118 7.79 -11.99 -10.17
CA ASP A 118 8.99 -11.68 -10.97
C ASP A 118 8.89 -12.09 -12.44
N SER A 119 7.72 -12.56 -12.88
CA SER A 119 7.48 -12.92 -14.27
C SER A 119 6.04 -12.60 -14.67
N THR A 120 5.79 -12.50 -15.98
CA THR A 120 4.44 -12.29 -16.52
C THR A 120 3.48 -13.44 -16.15
N ASP A 121 3.96 -14.69 -16.19
CA ASP A 121 3.17 -15.84 -15.77
C ASP A 121 2.93 -15.83 -14.26
N GLY A 122 3.97 -15.54 -13.48
CA GLY A 122 3.88 -15.32 -12.04
C GLY A 122 2.88 -14.21 -11.69
N LEU A 123 2.81 -13.14 -12.48
CA LEU A 123 1.84 -12.05 -12.30
C LEU A 123 0.41 -12.52 -12.56
N ARG A 124 0.19 -13.34 -13.59
CA ARG A 124 -1.12 -13.94 -13.86
C ARG A 124 -1.56 -14.85 -12.72
N GLY A 125 -0.68 -15.72 -12.22
CA GLY A 125 -0.97 -16.56 -11.05
C GLY A 125 -1.18 -15.74 -9.78
N TYR A 126 -0.38 -14.69 -9.59
CA TYR A 126 -0.47 -13.78 -8.45
C TYR A 126 -1.83 -13.08 -8.37
N CYS A 127 -2.40 -12.68 -9.51
CA CYS A 127 -3.71 -12.03 -9.60
C CYS A 127 -4.89 -12.99 -9.80
N GLY A 128 -4.65 -14.19 -10.31
CA GLY A 128 -5.69 -15.18 -10.62
C GLY A 128 -6.44 -15.73 -9.40
N GLY A 129 -5.87 -15.65 -8.20
CA GLY A 129 -6.48 -16.20 -6.98
C GLY A 129 -7.66 -15.41 -6.40
N ARG A 130 -7.99 -14.20 -6.89
CA ARG A 130 -9.10 -13.36 -6.35
C ARG A 130 -9.67 -12.31 -7.34
N LEU A 131 -9.86 -12.65 -8.62
CA LEU A 131 -10.63 -11.79 -9.53
C LEU A 131 -12.15 -11.76 -9.20
N GLN A 132 -12.57 -12.45 -8.14
CA GLN A 132 -13.94 -12.49 -7.61
C GLN A 132 -14.33 -11.31 -6.70
N LEU A 133 -13.48 -10.29 -6.51
CA LEU A 133 -13.84 -9.11 -5.71
C LEU A 133 -14.21 -7.87 -6.54
N ARG A 134 -14.52 -8.05 -7.83
CA ARG A 134 -14.90 -6.94 -8.71
C ARG A 134 -16.14 -7.27 -9.57
N GLY A 135 -17.14 -7.88 -8.95
CA GLY A 135 -18.40 -8.23 -9.63
C GLY A 135 -19.66 -8.37 -8.77
N GLN A 136 -19.63 -8.11 -7.46
CA GLN A 136 -20.83 -8.12 -6.61
C GLN A 136 -20.57 -7.28 -5.36
N ILE A 137 -21.03 -6.04 -5.39
CA ILE A 137 -21.46 -5.36 -4.17
C ILE A 137 -22.96 -5.65 -4.18
N ASP A 138 -23.36 -6.77 -3.60
CA ASP A 138 -24.75 -6.94 -3.18
C ASP A 138 -24.83 -6.29 -1.80
N GLU A 139 -25.55 -5.17 -1.73
CA GLU A 139 -25.81 -4.43 -0.51
C GLU A 139 -26.82 -5.20 0.37
N ASN A 140 -26.52 -6.43 0.76
CA ASN A 140 -27.20 -7.08 1.88
C ASN A 140 -26.50 -8.36 2.34
N GLU A 141 -25.48 -8.26 3.19
CA GLU A 141 -25.20 -9.37 4.11
C GLU A 141 -24.66 -8.86 5.44
N VAL A 142 -25.57 -8.88 6.41
CA VAL A 142 -25.31 -8.85 7.85
C VAL A 142 -24.41 -10.02 8.21
N VAL A 143 -23.13 -9.74 8.51
CA VAL A 143 -22.31 -10.71 9.25
C VAL A 143 -22.51 -10.46 10.73
N GLU A 144 -23.17 -11.45 11.31
CA GLU A 144 -23.64 -11.57 12.67
C GLU A 144 -22.54 -11.36 13.72
N GLU A 145 -22.96 -10.62 14.74
CA GLU A 145 -22.28 -10.26 15.97
C GLU A 145 -22.23 -11.45 16.92
N GLN A 146 -21.05 -12.01 17.18
CA GLN A 146 -20.73 -12.81 18.38
C GLN A 146 -19.20 -12.69 18.63
N ALA A 147 -18.67 -12.41 19.81
CA ALA A 147 -19.25 -12.06 21.08
C ALA A 147 -18.21 -11.28 21.90
N LEU A 148 -18.73 -10.48 22.84
CA LEU A 148 -18.09 -9.80 23.94
C LEU A 148 -16.85 -10.51 24.52
N VAL A 149 -15.77 -9.75 24.71
CA VAL A 149 -14.86 -9.97 25.85
C VAL A 149 -14.87 -8.69 26.70
N PRO A 150 -15.25 -8.76 27.98
CA PRO A 150 -15.34 -7.58 28.82
C PRO A 150 -13.95 -7.00 29.04
N ALA A 151 -13.89 -5.67 28.89
CA ALA A 151 -12.84 -4.88 29.49
C ALA A 151 -12.96 -5.03 31.01
N GLU A 152 -11.90 -5.48 31.67
CA GLU A 152 -11.30 -4.74 32.79
C GLU A 152 -10.04 -5.44 33.34
N THR A 153 -9.07 -4.58 33.65
CA THR A 153 -7.94 -4.72 34.57
C THR A 153 -6.68 -5.52 34.17
N GLN A 154 -5.58 -4.77 34.25
CA GLN A 154 -4.18 -5.14 34.46
C GLN A 154 -3.30 -5.30 33.22
N GLY A 155 -2.36 -4.37 33.10
CA GLY A 155 -1.27 -4.38 32.13
C GLY A 155 -0.43 -5.64 32.28
N GLN A 156 -0.74 -6.60 31.41
CA GLN A 156 0.19 -7.63 31.01
C GLN A 156 0.56 -7.30 29.58
N ALA A 157 1.85 -7.08 29.36
CA ALA A 157 2.41 -7.12 28.02
C ALA A 157 1.79 -8.33 27.29
N LEU A 158 1.39 -8.15 26.03
CA LEU A 158 1.28 -9.27 25.11
C LEU A 158 2.66 -9.90 25.00
N ALA A 159 3.04 -10.69 26.01
CA ALA A 159 4.02 -11.73 25.86
C ALA A 159 3.35 -12.74 24.94
N SER A 160 3.71 -12.68 23.66
CA SER A 160 3.45 -13.77 22.74
C SER A 160 3.91 -15.06 23.42
N ALA A 161 2.96 -15.89 23.83
CA ALA A 161 3.24 -17.26 24.22
C ALA A 161 3.76 -17.97 22.96
N GLY A 162 5.09 -18.07 22.87
CA GLY A 162 5.81 -18.48 21.66
C GLY A 162 6.61 -17.31 21.09
N GLY A 163 7.94 -17.38 21.23
CA GLY A 163 8.87 -16.29 20.92
C GLY A 163 8.59 -15.59 19.59
N CYS A 164 8.75 -14.27 19.61
CA CYS A 164 8.49 -13.41 18.46
C CYS A 164 9.36 -13.84 17.28
N SER A 165 8.76 -14.01 16.11
CA SER A 165 9.33 -14.74 14.97
C SER A 165 10.79 -14.35 14.71
N SER A 166 11.72 -15.31 14.92
CA SER A 166 13.16 -15.05 14.90
C SER A 166 13.58 -14.36 13.61
N SER A 167 13.11 -14.79 12.45
CA SER A 167 13.54 -14.25 11.15
C SER A 167 13.31 -12.73 10.98
N ILE A 168 12.23 -12.17 11.52
CA ILE A 168 11.98 -10.72 11.47
C ILE A 168 12.84 -10.02 12.52
N VAL A 169 12.94 -10.58 13.72
CA VAL A 169 13.82 -10.05 14.77
C VAL A 169 15.27 -10.02 14.30
N ASP A 170 15.75 -11.07 13.65
CA ASP A 170 17.10 -11.20 13.10
C ASP A 170 17.34 -10.17 12.00
N ALA A 171 16.37 -9.95 11.11
CA ALA A 171 16.48 -8.89 10.09
C ALA A 171 16.58 -7.49 10.73
N ILE A 172 15.83 -7.23 11.79
CA ILE A 172 15.87 -5.96 12.52
C ILE A 172 17.19 -5.83 13.30
N ALA A 173 17.63 -6.90 13.97
CA ALA A 173 18.87 -6.96 14.73
C ALA A 173 20.10 -6.77 13.83
N ASN A 174 20.11 -7.34 12.62
CA ASN A 174 21.16 -7.11 11.64
C ASN A 174 21.20 -5.64 11.16
N TYR A 175 20.06 -4.96 11.14
CA TYR A 175 19.98 -3.58 10.68
C TYR A 175 20.27 -2.56 11.80
N ALA A 176 19.88 -2.86 13.05
CA ALA A 176 20.08 -1.99 14.19
C ALA A 176 20.40 -2.81 15.46
N PRO A 177 21.58 -3.43 15.53
CA PRO A 177 21.94 -4.34 16.61
C PRO A 177 21.94 -3.64 17.96
N ASP A 178 22.50 -2.43 18.04
CA ASP A 178 22.56 -1.64 19.27
C ASP A 178 21.18 -1.24 19.79
N CYS A 179 20.20 -1.03 18.90
CA CYS A 179 18.84 -0.70 19.31
C CYS A 179 18.13 -1.92 19.93
N ILE A 180 18.27 -3.09 19.29
CA ILE A 180 17.68 -4.33 19.80
C ILE A 180 18.35 -4.76 21.09
N ALA A 181 19.67 -4.62 21.19
CA ALA A 181 20.42 -4.88 22.41
C ALA A 181 20.02 -3.93 23.56
N ALA A 182 19.72 -2.66 23.26
CA ALA A 182 19.28 -1.69 24.26
C ALA A 182 17.85 -1.92 24.76
N CYS A 183 16.99 -2.58 23.95
CA CYS A 183 15.58 -2.79 24.23
C CYS A 183 15.13 -4.26 24.05
N PRO A 184 15.74 -5.24 24.76
CA PRO A 184 15.52 -6.66 24.51
C PRO A 184 14.09 -7.12 24.86
N HIS A 185 13.45 -6.46 25.84
CA HIS A 185 12.07 -6.73 26.25
C HIS A 185 11.04 -6.22 25.23
N ALA A 186 11.42 -5.27 24.37
CA ALA A 186 10.53 -4.65 23.41
C ALA A 186 10.65 -5.23 21.99
N LYS A 187 11.54 -6.20 21.75
CA LYS A 187 11.82 -6.76 20.41
C LYS A 187 10.57 -7.34 19.74
N CYS A 188 9.71 -7.95 20.55
CA CYS A 188 8.44 -8.54 20.14
C CYS A 188 7.47 -7.52 19.58
N LEU A 189 7.41 -6.35 20.22
CA LEU A 189 6.56 -5.26 19.78
C LEU A 189 6.91 -4.80 18.36
N LEU A 190 8.19 -4.80 17.99
CA LEU A 190 8.60 -4.46 16.63
C LEU A 190 8.10 -5.49 15.61
N VAL A 191 8.15 -6.78 15.94
CA VAL A 191 7.62 -7.84 15.08
C VAL A 191 6.12 -7.67 14.89
N ASP A 192 5.39 -7.38 15.97
CA ASP A 192 3.95 -7.14 15.91
C ASP A 192 3.61 -5.90 15.09
N ALA A 193 4.36 -4.80 15.26
CA ALA A 193 4.17 -3.58 14.49
C ALA A 193 4.48 -3.81 12.99
N VAL A 194 5.54 -4.57 12.67
CA VAL A 194 5.88 -4.94 11.29
C VAL A 194 4.79 -5.85 10.69
N ASN A 195 4.30 -6.85 11.41
CA ASN A 195 3.21 -7.70 10.94
C ASN A 195 1.92 -6.88 10.74
N ALA A 196 1.61 -5.96 11.64
CA ALA A 196 0.46 -5.08 11.51
C ALA A 196 0.59 -4.17 10.27
N PHE A 197 1.77 -3.59 10.06
CA PHE A 197 2.09 -2.78 8.90
C PHE A 197 1.91 -3.57 7.59
N THR A 198 2.56 -4.72 7.51
CA THR A 198 2.67 -5.47 6.24
C THR A 198 1.40 -6.26 5.92
N LYS A 199 0.70 -6.79 6.93
CA LYS A 199 -0.42 -7.74 6.74
C LYS A 199 -1.79 -7.19 7.10
N ARG A 200 -1.90 -6.24 8.05
CA ARG A 200 -3.20 -5.88 8.65
C ARG A 200 -3.73 -4.50 8.30
N GLY A 201 -2.88 -3.54 7.93
CA GLY A 201 -3.41 -2.22 7.60
C GLY A 201 -2.40 -1.09 7.41
N GLY A 202 -1.13 -1.38 7.06
CA GLY A 202 -0.13 -0.32 6.85
C GLY A 202 0.18 0.48 8.11
N ALA A 203 0.56 1.75 7.93
CA ALA A 203 0.91 2.67 9.00
C ALA A 203 -0.16 2.77 10.10
N PRO A 204 -1.47 2.88 9.79
CA PRO A 204 -2.53 2.89 10.80
C PRO A 204 -2.55 1.65 11.71
N ALA A 205 -2.34 0.46 11.15
CA ALA A 205 -2.32 -0.78 11.93
C ALA A 205 -1.08 -0.87 12.82
N ALA A 206 0.10 -0.46 12.31
CA ALA A 206 1.31 -0.38 13.10
C ALA A 206 1.18 0.65 14.24
N LYS A 207 0.56 1.81 13.97
CA LYS A 207 0.26 2.83 14.99
C LYS A 207 -0.58 2.25 16.14
N ARG A 208 -1.61 1.45 15.84
CA ARG A 208 -2.43 0.79 16.86
C ARG A 208 -1.60 -0.12 17.77
N VAL A 209 -0.68 -0.91 17.20
CA VAL A 209 0.22 -1.76 17.99
C VAL A 209 1.15 -0.92 18.87
N VAL A 210 1.82 0.08 18.29
CA VAL A 210 2.73 0.98 19.02
C VAL A 210 2.02 1.68 20.17
N CYS A 211 0.82 2.20 19.93
CA CYS A 211 0.06 2.92 20.94
C CYS A 211 -0.62 2.01 21.97
N GLY A 212 -0.99 0.79 21.60
CA GLY A 212 -1.47 -0.23 22.56
C GLY A 212 -0.37 -0.75 23.49
N SER A 213 0.90 -0.57 23.12
CA SER A 213 2.07 -0.94 23.93
C SER A 213 3.03 0.24 24.12
N GLN A 214 2.47 1.43 24.32
CA GLN A 214 3.21 2.69 24.35
C GLN A 214 4.39 2.68 25.34
N SER A 215 4.20 2.10 26.53
CA SER A 215 5.25 1.97 27.56
C SER A 215 6.42 1.12 27.07
N THR A 216 6.14 0.01 26.39
CA THR A 216 7.15 -0.90 25.83
C THR A 216 7.86 -0.24 24.64
N PHE A 217 7.14 0.48 23.78
CA PHE A 217 7.75 1.24 22.69
C PHE A 217 8.62 2.40 23.19
N GLY A 218 8.29 2.94 24.37
CA GLY A 218 9.02 4.03 25.04
C GLY A 218 10.52 3.76 25.17
N CYS A 219 10.95 2.49 25.29
CA CYS A 219 12.36 2.14 25.33
C CYS A 219 13.13 2.66 24.09
N TYR A 220 12.56 2.50 22.89
CA TYR A 220 13.20 2.87 21.63
C TYR A 220 13.36 4.38 21.42
N VAL A 221 12.49 5.16 22.05
CA VAL A 221 12.43 6.62 21.89
C VAL A 221 12.89 7.37 23.14
N SER A 222 13.36 6.65 24.15
CA SER A 222 13.94 7.24 25.35
C SER A 222 15.25 7.96 25.01
N SER A 223 15.55 9.03 25.72
CA SER A 223 16.75 9.85 25.50
C SER A 223 18.06 9.04 25.53
N GLY A 224 18.12 7.99 26.36
CA GLY A 224 19.28 7.10 26.46
C GLY A 224 19.47 6.12 25.29
N ASN A 225 18.42 5.83 24.52
CA ASN A 225 18.44 4.81 23.47
C ASN A 225 18.15 5.37 22.07
N ILE A 226 17.59 6.57 21.96
CA ILE A 226 17.15 7.15 20.68
C ILE A 226 18.28 7.22 19.65
N GLY A 227 19.51 7.51 20.07
CA GLY A 227 20.68 7.52 19.18
C GLY A 227 20.92 6.16 18.52
N LYS A 228 20.77 5.07 19.28
CA LYS A 228 20.93 3.69 18.82
C LYS A 228 19.77 3.26 17.93
N CYS A 229 18.57 3.77 18.18
CA CYS A 229 17.33 3.38 17.51
C CYS A 229 16.93 4.26 16.32
N ARG A 230 17.61 5.41 16.12
CA ARG A 230 17.40 6.31 14.99
C ARG A 230 17.45 5.63 13.61
N PRO A 231 18.34 4.66 13.34
CA PRO A 231 18.33 3.93 12.07
C PRO A 231 16.99 3.25 11.79
N LEU A 232 16.35 2.63 12.78
CA LEU A 232 15.03 1.98 12.62
C LEU A 232 13.92 3.00 12.39
N LEU A 233 13.92 4.10 13.12
CA LEU A 233 12.95 5.18 12.95
C LEU A 233 13.06 5.80 11.55
N ASN A 234 14.28 6.04 11.08
CA ASN A 234 14.54 6.51 9.72
C ASN A 234 14.11 5.49 8.67
N LYS A 235 14.28 4.19 8.95
CA LYS A 235 13.82 3.13 8.07
C LYS A 235 12.30 3.14 7.94
N ALA A 236 11.58 3.26 9.05
CA ALA A 236 10.13 3.43 9.06
C ALA A 236 9.69 4.70 8.31
N LYS A 237 10.38 5.82 8.48
CA LYS A 237 10.13 7.05 7.72
C LYS A 237 10.32 6.83 6.22
N GLY A 238 11.36 6.10 5.82
CA GLY A 238 11.57 5.66 4.44
C GLY A 238 10.47 4.74 3.91
N PHE A 239 9.67 4.16 4.79
CA PHE A 239 8.47 3.39 4.47
C PHE A 239 7.19 4.25 4.45
N GLY A 240 7.32 5.58 4.48
CA GLY A 240 6.19 6.51 4.57
C GLY A 240 5.49 6.50 5.94
N PHE A 241 6.14 5.92 6.96
CA PHE A 241 5.61 5.78 8.30
C PHE A 241 6.48 6.52 9.32
N THR A 242 6.09 7.75 9.64
CA THR A 242 6.82 8.56 10.61
C THR A 242 6.47 8.12 12.03
N LEU A 243 7.45 7.51 12.69
CA LEU A 243 7.41 7.18 14.11
C LEU A 243 7.95 8.36 14.94
N PRO A 244 7.46 8.56 16.17
CA PRO A 244 8.00 9.56 17.08
C PRO A 244 9.43 9.21 17.49
N ASP A 245 10.25 10.22 17.73
CA ASP A 245 11.67 10.09 18.12
C ASP A 245 11.93 10.52 19.58
N SER A 246 10.88 10.75 20.36
CA SER A 246 10.97 11.07 21.78
C SER A 246 9.80 10.48 22.56
N THR A 247 9.94 10.38 23.88
CA THR A 247 8.85 9.95 24.79
C THR A 247 7.66 10.91 24.76
N ASP A 248 7.90 12.22 24.74
CA ASP A 248 6.85 13.23 24.60
C ASP A 248 6.21 13.20 23.22
N GLY A 249 7.03 13.05 22.17
CA GLY A 249 6.57 12.82 20.81
C GLY A 249 5.68 11.58 20.72
N LEU A 250 6.03 10.49 21.43
CA LEU A 250 5.23 9.27 21.48
C LEU A 250 3.88 9.47 22.17
N ARG A 251 3.83 10.25 23.25
CA ARG A 251 2.58 10.63 23.90
C ARG A 251 1.69 11.44 22.98
N GLY A 252 2.24 12.44 22.28
CA GLY A 252 1.50 13.21 21.27
C GLY A 252 1.04 12.37 20.09
N TYR A 253 1.92 11.48 19.60
CA TYR A 253 1.66 10.56 18.50
C TYR A 253 0.46 9.65 18.78
N CYS A 254 0.35 9.15 20.01
CA CYS A 254 -0.75 8.29 20.44
C CYS A 254 -1.97 9.07 20.97
N GLY A 255 -1.80 10.30 21.43
CA GLY A 255 -2.89 11.16 21.92
C GLY A 255 -3.78 11.75 20.82
N GLY A 256 -3.32 11.78 19.57
CA GLY A 256 -4.14 12.18 18.42
C GLY A 256 -5.13 11.09 18.02
N ARG A 257 -6.35 11.16 18.57
CA ARG A 257 -7.55 10.33 18.29
C ARG A 257 -7.26 8.84 18.01
N LEU A 258 -7.01 8.10 19.09
CA LEU A 258 -7.58 6.76 19.24
C LEU A 258 -9.08 6.90 19.60
N GLN A 259 -9.89 7.49 18.70
CA GLN A 259 -11.34 7.30 18.71
C GLN A 259 -11.63 6.21 17.69
N LEU A 260 -11.53 4.96 18.15
CA LEU A 260 -12.10 3.82 17.44
C LEU A 260 -13.58 3.79 17.82
N ARG A 261 -14.44 4.07 16.84
CA ARG A 261 -15.80 3.54 16.78
C ARG A 261 -15.73 2.04 16.52
#